data_AF-A0AAJ4JR65-F1
#
_entry.id   AF-A0AAJ4JR65-F1
#
_cell.length_a   1.000
_cell.length_b   1.000
_cell.length_c   1.000
_cell.angle_alpha   90.00
_cell.angle_beta   90.00
_cell.angle_gamma   90.00
#
_symmetry.space_group_name_H-M   'P 1'
#
loop_
_entity.id
_entity.type
_entity.pdbx_description
1 polymer ?
#
loop_
_entity_poly.entity_id
_entity_poly.type
_entity_poly.pdbx_seq_one_letter_code
_entity_poly.pdbx_strand_id
1 'polypeptide(L)'
;MIIAIIILLFVSFFFSGSETALTATNKMKLQTKAKNHDRRSGKLLELVSKPEQFITAILIGNNIANILLPTLVTMVAIDYGINVGIASALLTITIIIFSEVIPKSVAAAFPDRIAHVVYPVIQAVVTIFKPLTMLLNGITGAIIRFLSKGQEDSTSVSREEIRAMVDIARTEGIFKQDETYRIKGVLEFNNLNVKDALKTPRVDIMALPCDSTFEEVRNIAIDNPFTRYPIYEEEIDNIVGVFHSKYLLSWAMEPEKSLESFSDMNPLIVFEFHSVDWVFRKMIQDKKHMAIVLDEYGGTEGIITHEDIIEVLIGLEIEDETDKGNESLVEKVTDSEIICHGKIPLHRLNTIFHTDIPEEEDVLSGFLLKAFHYFPEAGEEISTDHLWFKVLSVEDRTIKRVQIRKREIRKHTEPSHE
;
A
#
# COMPACT_ATOMS: atom_id res chain seq x y z
N MET A 1 -1.06 21.67 54.65
CA MET A 1 -0.14 21.79 53.51
C MET A 1 0.31 20.44 52.95
N ILE A 2 0.81 19.52 53.78
CA ILE A 2 1.25 18.18 53.33
C ILE A 2 0.12 17.39 52.62
N ILE A 3 -1.10 17.37 53.18
CA ILE A 3 -2.25 16.71 52.54
C ILE A 3 -2.54 17.30 51.15
N ALA A 4 -2.43 18.62 50.99
CA ALA A 4 -2.64 19.28 49.70
C ALA A 4 -1.56 18.91 48.68
N ILE A 5 -0.29 18.79 49.12
CA ILE A 5 0.81 18.32 48.27
C ILE A 5 0.56 16.89 47.79
N ILE A 6 0.14 15.99 48.69
CA ILE A 6 -0.18 14.61 48.32
C ILE A 6 -1.33 14.57 47.30
N ILE A 7 -2.39 15.33 47.53
CA ILE A 7 -3.53 15.42 46.60
C ILE A 7 -3.06 15.91 45.23
N LEU A 8 -2.27 16.98 45.17
CA LEU A 8 -1.81 17.54 43.90
C LEU A 8 -0.86 16.59 43.14
N LEU A 9 -0.04 15.81 43.85
CA LEU A 9 0.78 14.75 43.22
C LEU A 9 -0.11 13.69 42.57
N PHE A 10 -1.18 13.25 43.25
CA PHE A 10 -2.15 12.33 42.66
C PHE A 10 -2.92 12.94 41.48
N VAL A 11 -3.23 14.24 41.53
CA VAL A 11 -3.85 14.96 40.41
C VAL A 11 -2.92 14.98 39.20
N SER A 12 -1.64 15.29 39.38
CA SER A 12 -0.62 15.27 38.32
C SER A 12 -0.45 13.86 37.74
N PHE A 13 -0.30 12.84 38.61
CA PHE A 13 -0.29 11.41 38.22
C PHE A 13 -1.51 11.05 37.35
N PHE A 14 -2.70 11.43 37.81
CA PHE A 14 -3.95 11.08 37.15
C PHE A 14 -4.05 11.73 35.77
N PHE A 15 -3.76 13.02 35.65
CA PHE A 15 -3.83 13.73 34.38
C PHE A 15 -2.82 13.21 33.37
N SER A 16 -1.58 13.02 33.80
CA SER A 16 -0.50 12.48 32.99
C SER A 16 -0.81 11.09 32.43
N GLY A 17 -1.30 10.16 33.26
CA GLY A 17 -1.72 8.83 32.81
C GLY A 17 -2.98 8.86 31.93
N SER A 18 -3.92 9.75 32.23
CA SER A 18 -5.16 9.90 31.44
C SER A 18 -4.87 10.38 30.02
N GLU A 19 -3.96 11.34 29.86
CA GLU A 19 -3.53 11.86 28.55
C GLU A 19 -3.03 10.73 27.66
N THR A 20 -2.06 9.94 28.16
CA THR A 20 -1.48 8.83 27.41
C THR A 20 -2.50 7.75 27.11
N ALA A 21 -3.35 7.37 28.08
CA ALA A 21 -4.36 6.34 27.87
C ALA A 21 -5.38 6.75 26.80
N LEU A 22 -5.92 7.97 26.87
CA LEU A 22 -6.91 8.48 25.91
C LEU A 22 -6.33 8.66 24.52
N THR A 23 -5.06 9.08 24.42
CA THR A 23 -4.38 9.28 23.14
C THR A 23 -4.00 7.95 22.47
N ALA A 24 -3.61 6.93 23.25
CA ALA A 24 -3.21 5.62 22.74
C ALA A 24 -4.38 4.62 22.57
N THR A 25 -5.61 5.02 22.87
CA THR A 25 -6.79 4.13 22.75
C THR A 25 -7.15 3.85 21.30
N ASN A 26 -7.48 2.59 20.97
CA ASN A 26 -7.87 2.20 19.61
C ASN A 26 -9.31 2.66 19.29
N LYS A 27 -9.42 3.73 18.47
CA LYS A 27 -10.70 4.32 18.04
C LYS A 27 -11.60 3.35 17.29
N MET A 28 -11.04 2.52 16.40
CA MET A 28 -11.80 1.56 15.61
C MET A 28 -12.45 0.49 16.51
N LYS A 29 -11.71 -0.02 17.48
CA LYS A 29 -12.23 -0.98 18.47
C LYS A 29 -13.38 -0.38 19.29
N LEU A 30 -13.28 0.89 19.67
CA LEU A 30 -14.39 1.62 20.32
C LEU A 30 -15.58 1.80 19.39
N GLN A 31 -15.36 2.12 18.12
CA GLN A 31 -16.41 2.28 17.12
C GLN A 31 -17.17 0.97 16.87
N THR A 32 -16.47 -0.15 16.76
CA THR A 32 -17.08 -1.49 16.63
C THR A 32 -17.93 -1.83 17.87
N LYS A 33 -17.42 -1.57 19.08
CA LYS A 33 -18.18 -1.77 20.32
C LYS A 33 -19.41 -0.85 20.42
N ALA A 34 -19.28 0.41 20.01
CA ALA A 34 -20.38 1.36 19.99
C ALA A 34 -21.50 0.94 19.02
N LYS A 35 -21.14 0.44 17.82
CA LYS A 35 -22.10 -0.17 16.86
C LYS A 35 -22.80 -1.38 17.47
N ASN A 36 -22.08 -2.19 18.27
CA ASN A 36 -22.63 -3.31 19.04
C ASN A 36 -23.37 -2.88 20.33
N HIS A 37 -23.88 -1.65 20.38
CA HIS A 37 -24.74 -1.11 21.45
C HIS A 37 -24.06 -0.94 22.82
N ASP A 38 -22.72 -0.93 22.89
CA ASP A 38 -22.00 -0.52 24.10
C ASP A 38 -22.00 1.01 24.25
N ARG A 39 -22.92 1.49 25.11
CA ARG A 39 -23.07 2.91 25.43
C ARG A 39 -21.82 3.54 26.07
N ARG A 40 -21.01 2.78 26.81
CA ARG A 40 -19.78 3.31 27.44
C ARG A 40 -18.70 3.54 26.40
N SER A 41 -18.50 2.57 25.52
CA SER A 41 -17.57 2.70 24.39
C SER A 41 -17.98 3.83 23.43
N GLY A 42 -19.28 4.01 23.17
CA GLY A 42 -19.76 5.13 22.34
C GLY A 42 -19.48 6.51 22.94
N LYS A 43 -19.65 6.67 24.25
CA LYS A 43 -19.34 7.92 24.97
C LYS A 43 -17.84 8.22 25.03
N LEU A 44 -17.01 7.20 25.25
CA LEU A 44 -15.56 7.33 25.20
C LEU A 44 -15.08 7.68 23.79
N LEU A 45 -15.68 7.07 22.76
CA LEU A 45 -15.41 7.40 21.37
C LEU A 45 -15.68 8.88 21.09
N GLU A 46 -16.81 9.43 21.55
CA GLU A 46 -17.12 10.85 21.38
C GLU A 46 -16.04 11.79 21.94
N LEU A 47 -15.49 11.45 23.10
CA LEU A 47 -14.39 12.19 23.73
C LEU A 47 -13.09 12.05 22.94
N VAL A 48 -12.68 10.82 22.63
CA VAL A 48 -11.40 10.51 21.95
C VAL A 48 -11.39 10.97 20.49
N SER A 49 -12.56 11.12 19.86
CA SER A 49 -12.71 11.71 18.53
C SER A 49 -12.44 13.23 18.49
N LYS A 50 -12.36 13.90 19.64
CA LYS A 50 -12.06 15.34 19.75
C LYS A 50 -10.81 15.59 20.60
N PRO A 51 -9.62 15.19 20.13
CA PRO A 51 -8.39 15.21 20.91
C PRO A 51 -8.05 16.59 21.47
N GLU A 52 -8.24 17.65 20.68
CA GLU A 52 -8.01 19.02 21.11
C GLU A 52 -8.73 19.37 22.43
N GLN A 53 -9.97 18.92 22.61
CA GLN A 53 -10.77 19.31 23.78
C GLN A 53 -10.25 18.66 25.06
N PHE A 54 -9.94 17.36 25.02
CA PHE A 54 -9.49 16.65 26.21
C PHE A 54 -8.00 16.88 26.48
N ILE A 55 -7.15 16.95 25.44
CA ILE A 55 -5.72 17.24 25.61
C ILE A 55 -5.55 18.60 26.26
N THR A 56 -6.21 19.65 25.76
CA THR A 56 -6.09 20.99 26.35
C THR A 56 -6.62 21.03 27.78
N ALA A 57 -7.77 20.40 28.07
CA ALA A 57 -8.32 20.39 29.43
C ALA A 57 -7.42 19.64 30.43
N ILE A 58 -6.85 18.50 30.03
CA ILE A 58 -5.89 17.74 30.83
C ILE A 58 -4.61 18.54 31.04
N LEU A 59 -4.09 19.18 29.99
CA LEU A 59 -2.89 20.01 30.05
C LEU A 59 -3.05 21.16 31.04
N ILE A 60 -4.20 21.84 31.02
CA ILE A 60 -4.52 22.91 31.99
C ILE A 60 -4.53 22.35 33.42
N GLY A 61 -5.24 21.24 33.65
CA GLY A 61 -5.32 20.62 34.98
C GLY A 61 -3.95 20.18 35.51
N ASN A 62 -3.14 19.56 34.64
CA ASN A 62 -1.80 19.12 34.97
C ASN A 62 -0.87 20.30 35.28
N ASN A 63 -0.93 21.36 34.47
CA ASN A 63 -0.12 22.56 34.68
C ASN A 63 -0.47 23.28 35.98
N ILE A 64 -1.76 23.36 36.34
CA ILE A 64 -2.18 23.93 37.63
C ILE A 64 -1.56 23.12 38.78
N ALA A 65 -1.62 21.79 38.72
CA ALA A 65 -1.02 20.93 39.75
C ALA A 65 0.51 21.12 39.81
N ASN A 66 1.18 21.12 38.66
CA ASN A 66 2.63 21.24 38.56
C ASN A 66 3.17 22.62 38.92
N ILE A 67 2.34 23.67 38.91
CA ILE A 67 2.72 25.01 39.40
C ILE A 67 2.46 25.11 40.90
N LEU A 68 1.31 24.66 41.39
CA LEU A 68 0.95 24.75 42.81
C LEU A 68 1.82 23.84 43.70
N LEU A 69 2.23 22.67 43.19
CA LEU A 69 3.08 21.72 43.92
C LEU A 69 4.41 22.33 44.36
N PRO A 70 5.27 22.85 43.45
CA PRO A 70 6.50 23.53 43.83
C PRO A 70 6.28 24.71 44.76
N THR A 71 5.22 25.50 44.56
CA THR A 71 4.90 26.63 45.45
C THR A 71 4.65 26.16 46.88
N LEU A 72 3.81 25.14 47.07
CA LEU A 72 3.51 24.62 48.41
C LEU A 72 4.72 23.94 49.06
N VAL A 73 5.51 23.19 48.29
CA VAL A 73 6.73 22.54 48.80
C VAL A 73 7.78 23.58 49.20
N THR A 74 7.90 24.66 48.43
CA THR A 74 8.81 25.77 48.77
C THR A 74 8.39 26.46 50.07
N MET A 75 7.10 26.73 50.25
CA MET A 75 6.59 27.31 51.50
C MET A 75 6.86 26.39 52.70
N VAL A 76 6.57 25.09 52.57
CA VAL A 76 6.88 24.11 53.63
C VAL A 76 8.39 24.04 53.90
N ALA A 77 9.23 24.09 52.87
CA ALA A 77 10.68 24.07 53.07
C ALA A 77 11.16 25.28 53.89
N ILE A 78 10.63 26.48 53.60
CA ILE A 78 10.95 27.71 54.35
C ILE A 78 10.47 27.60 55.81
N ASP A 79 9.22 27.19 56.02
CA ASP A 79 8.62 27.12 57.36
C ASP A 79 9.33 26.13 58.30
N TYR A 80 9.84 25.03 57.74
CA TYR A 80 10.55 23.99 58.49
C TYR A 80 12.09 24.16 58.47
N GLY A 81 12.61 25.23 57.86
CA GLY A 81 14.06 25.49 57.77
C GLY A 81 14.82 24.48 56.89
N ILE A 82 14.14 23.81 55.96
CA ILE A 82 14.74 22.89 55.00
C ILE A 82 15.35 23.71 53.86
N ASN A 83 16.52 23.29 53.35
CA ASN A 83 17.12 23.92 52.17
C ASN A 83 16.18 23.82 50.95
N VAL A 84 15.70 24.96 50.47
CA VAL A 84 14.74 25.06 49.35
C VAL A 84 15.27 24.40 48.07
N GLY A 85 16.58 24.49 47.81
CA GLY A 85 17.21 23.85 46.64
C GLY A 85 17.13 22.33 46.71
N ILE A 86 17.42 21.75 47.87
CA ILE A 86 17.31 20.29 48.08
C ILE A 86 15.85 19.84 48.01
N ALA A 87 14.93 20.57 48.64
CA ALA A 87 13.50 20.26 48.60
C ALA A 87 12.93 20.31 47.18
N SER A 88 13.34 21.31 46.39
CA SER A 88 12.93 21.46 44.99
C SER A 88 13.50 20.34 44.10
N ALA A 89 14.78 19.99 44.28
CA ALA A 89 15.40 18.89 43.53
C ALA A 89 14.71 17.54 43.79
N LEU A 90 14.44 17.24 45.07
CA LEU A 90 13.70 16.02 45.45
C LEU A 90 12.28 16.02 44.90
N LEU A 91 11.59 17.16 44.92
CA LEU A 91 10.26 17.28 44.33
C LEU A 91 10.29 17.02 42.81
N THR A 92 11.23 17.62 42.08
CA THR A 92 11.35 17.43 40.63
C THR A 92 11.55 15.96 40.28
N ILE A 93 12.45 15.26 40.98
CA ILE A 93 12.65 13.81 40.79
C ILE A 93 11.35 13.05 41.10
N THR A 94 10.64 13.44 42.17
CA THR A 94 9.37 12.82 42.56
C THR A 94 8.29 13.01 41.49
N ILE A 95 8.15 14.21 40.94
CA ILE A 95 7.17 14.50 39.87
C ILE A 95 7.53 13.70 38.61
N ILE A 96 8.79 13.73 38.18
CA ILE A 96 9.23 13.00 36.98
C ILE A 96 8.95 11.50 37.11
N ILE A 97 9.33 10.88 38.22
CA ILE A 97 9.16 9.43 38.38
C ILE A 97 7.69 9.09 38.59
N PHE A 98 7.08 9.67 39.62
CA PHE A 98 5.76 9.25 40.07
C PHE A 98 4.64 9.90 39.30
N SER A 99 4.74 11.16 38.91
CA SER A 99 3.64 11.87 38.24
C SER A 99 3.76 11.89 36.71
N GLU A 100 4.91 11.54 36.16
CA GLU A 100 5.15 11.59 34.72
C GLU A 100 5.48 10.22 34.12
N VAL A 101 6.63 9.64 34.43
CA VAL A 101 7.12 8.41 33.78
C VAL A 101 6.24 7.20 34.11
N ILE A 102 6.06 6.88 35.39
CA ILE A 102 5.29 5.69 35.80
C ILE A 102 3.85 5.72 35.25
N PRO A 103 3.04 6.78 35.46
CA PRO A 103 1.65 6.79 34.99
C PRO A 103 1.57 6.69 33.47
N LYS A 104 2.46 7.37 32.72
CA LYS A 104 2.50 7.27 31.26
C LYS A 104 2.87 5.86 30.78
N SER A 105 3.87 5.22 31.40
CA SER A 105 4.27 3.85 31.06
C SER A 105 3.14 2.84 31.30
N VAL A 106 2.44 2.95 32.44
CA VAL A 106 1.30 2.08 32.76
C VAL A 106 0.12 2.33 31.81
N ALA A 107 -0.16 3.61 31.51
CA ALA A 107 -1.18 4.02 30.56
C ALA A 107 -0.93 3.49 29.15
N ALA A 108 0.32 3.54 28.69
CA ALA A 108 0.72 3.02 27.38
C ALA A 108 0.61 1.48 27.28
N ALA A 109 0.85 0.76 28.38
CA ALA A 109 0.71 -0.70 28.41
C ALA A 109 -0.77 -1.16 28.41
N PHE A 110 -1.69 -0.36 28.97
CA PHE A 110 -3.10 -0.73 29.10
C PHE A 110 -4.07 0.42 28.72
N PRO A 111 -3.96 0.98 27.50
CA PRO A 111 -4.66 2.22 27.13
C PRO A 111 -6.18 2.05 27.17
N ASP A 112 -6.71 0.98 26.56
CA ASP A 112 -8.15 0.71 26.51
C ASP A 112 -8.77 0.63 27.91
N ARG A 113 -8.14 -0.09 28.86
CA ARG A 113 -8.70 -0.27 30.20
C ARG A 113 -8.67 1.03 30.99
N ILE A 114 -7.54 1.73 30.95
CA ILE A 114 -7.34 2.96 31.71
C ILE A 114 -8.22 4.07 31.15
N ALA A 115 -8.36 4.20 29.83
CA ALA A 115 -9.25 5.17 29.18
C ALA A 115 -10.70 5.05 29.66
N HIS A 116 -11.23 3.83 29.81
CA HIS A 116 -12.59 3.63 30.35
C HIS A 116 -12.72 4.03 31.82
N VAL A 117 -11.66 3.83 32.62
CA VAL A 117 -11.64 4.17 34.04
C VAL A 117 -11.58 5.69 34.24
N VAL A 118 -10.74 6.39 33.47
CA VAL A 118 -10.53 7.84 33.62
C VAL A 118 -11.61 8.67 32.92
N TYR A 119 -12.27 8.12 31.90
CA TYR A 119 -13.32 8.77 31.11
C TYR A 119 -14.29 9.66 31.91
N PRO A 120 -15.00 9.18 32.95
CA PRO A 120 -16.03 9.99 33.59
C PRO A 120 -15.46 11.25 34.26
N VAL A 121 -14.26 11.16 34.82
CA VAL A 121 -13.59 12.29 35.47
C VAL A 121 -13.09 13.27 34.41
N ILE A 122 -12.45 12.77 33.34
CA ILE A 122 -11.97 13.63 32.26
C ILE A 122 -13.12 14.33 31.54
N GLN A 123 -14.26 13.66 31.31
CA GLN A 123 -15.44 14.28 30.72
C GLN A 123 -15.94 15.46 31.57
N ALA A 124 -15.95 15.32 32.89
CA ALA A 124 -16.32 16.40 33.80
C ALA A 124 -15.30 17.56 33.71
N VAL A 125 -14.00 17.25 33.72
CA VAL A 125 -12.91 18.24 33.58
C VAL A 125 -13.02 19.01 32.27
N VAL A 126 -13.24 18.32 31.14
CA VAL A 126 -13.46 18.94 29.83
C VAL A 126 -14.67 19.84 29.84
N THR A 127 -15.76 19.44 30.50
CA THR A 127 -16.98 20.24 30.60
C THR A 127 -16.75 21.52 31.42
N ILE A 128 -15.98 21.42 32.51
CA ILE A 128 -15.63 22.57 33.37
C ILE A 128 -14.70 23.55 32.62
N PHE A 129 -13.68 23.05 31.91
CA PHE A 129 -12.72 23.88 31.20
C PHE A 129 -13.17 24.29 29.80
N LYS A 130 -14.31 23.81 29.31
CA LYS A 130 -14.89 24.16 28.00
C LYS A 130 -14.85 25.65 27.63
N PRO A 131 -15.26 26.61 28.51
CA PRO A 131 -15.17 28.03 28.16
C PRO A 131 -13.74 28.49 27.90
N LEU A 132 -12.77 27.97 28.67
CA LEU A 132 -11.36 28.29 28.52
C LEU A 132 -10.77 27.64 27.26
N THR A 133 -11.11 26.38 26.97
CA THR A 133 -10.67 25.72 25.73
C THR A 133 -11.20 26.42 24.49
N MET A 134 -12.45 26.90 24.52
CA MET A 134 -13.03 27.67 23.41
C MET A 134 -12.29 28.99 23.18
N LEU A 135 -11.94 29.70 24.25
CA LEU A 135 -11.15 30.93 24.16
C LEU A 135 -9.77 30.67 23.56
N LEU A 136 -9.06 29.64 24.05
CA LEU A 136 -7.73 29.27 23.55
C LEU A 136 -7.77 28.88 22.07
N ASN A 137 -8.75 28.07 21.65
CA ASN A 137 -8.90 27.70 20.25
C ASN A 137 -9.21 28.91 19.36
N GLY A 138 -9.98 29.88 19.86
CA GLY A 138 -10.22 31.15 19.17
C GLY A 138 -8.92 31.95 18.95
N ILE A 139 -8.05 32.00 19.96
CA ILE A 139 -6.74 32.66 19.86
C ILE A 139 -5.83 31.92 18.88
N THR A 140 -5.73 30.60 18.99
CA THR A 140 -4.93 29.77 18.06
C THR A 140 -5.41 29.95 16.63
N GLY A 141 -6.72 29.92 16.39
CA GLY A 141 -7.29 30.17 15.06
C GLY A 141 -7.02 31.58 14.53
N ALA A 142 -7.00 32.60 15.39
CA ALA A 142 -6.63 33.96 15.01
C ALA A 142 -5.15 34.07 14.62
N ILE A 143 -4.26 33.40 15.37
CA ILE A 143 -2.82 33.35 15.06
C ILE A 143 -2.58 32.62 13.74
N ILE A 144 -3.22 31.48 13.52
CA ILE A 144 -3.11 30.72 12.26
C ILE A 144 -3.57 31.59 11.10
N ARG A 145 -4.74 32.23 11.19
CA ARG A 145 -5.23 33.14 10.13
C ARG A 145 -4.27 34.30 9.85
N PHE A 146 -3.64 34.84 10.89
CA PHE A 146 -2.66 35.91 10.76
C PHE A 146 -1.37 35.43 10.07
N LEU A 147 -0.93 34.21 10.37
CA LEU A 147 0.28 33.61 9.78
C LEU A 147 0.05 33.09 8.35
N SER A 148 -1.12 32.55 8.05
CA SER A 148 -1.46 31.95 6.75
C SER A 148 -1.76 32.97 5.64
N LYS A 149 -1.63 34.28 5.90
CA LYS A 149 -1.84 35.38 4.92
C LYS A 149 -3.11 35.24 4.06
N GLY A 150 -4.17 34.64 4.60
CA GLY A 150 -5.44 34.46 3.87
C GLY A 150 -5.41 33.46 2.72
N GLN A 151 -4.42 32.56 2.63
CA GLN A 151 -4.63 31.32 1.89
C GLN A 151 -5.72 30.52 2.62
N GLU A 152 -6.90 30.42 2.00
CA GLU A 152 -7.90 29.47 2.43
C GLU A 152 -7.27 28.07 2.41
N ASP A 153 -7.53 27.28 3.45
CA ASP A 153 -7.27 25.85 3.46
C ASP A 153 -8.15 25.21 2.39
N SER A 154 -7.75 25.29 1.12
CA SER A 154 -8.13 24.27 0.17
C SER A 154 -7.44 23.01 0.65
N THR A 155 -8.13 22.27 1.51
CA THR A 155 -7.84 20.88 1.86
C THR A 155 -8.06 20.04 0.59
N SER A 156 -7.26 20.29 -0.43
CA SER A 156 -7.09 19.40 -1.55
C SER A 156 -6.27 18.25 -1.01
N VAL A 157 -6.96 17.19 -0.58
CA VAL A 157 -6.29 15.96 -0.19
C VAL A 157 -5.47 15.49 -1.39
N SER A 158 -4.15 15.43 -1.24
CA SER A 158 -3.28 14.96 -2.31
C SER A 158 -3.47 13.47 -2.55
N ARG A 159 -3.11 12.96 -3.73
CA ARG A 159 -3.20 11.52 -4.00
C ARG A 159 -2.28 10.73 -3.07
N GLU A 160 -1.14 11.32 -2.73
CA GLU A 160 -0.16 10.82 -1.75
C GLU A 160 -0.78 10.73 -0.35
N GLU A 161 -1.56 11.72 0.07
CA GLU A 161 -2.33 11.67 1.31
C GLU A 161 -3.40 10.57 1.28
N ILE A 162 -4.12 10.38 0.16
CA ILE A 162 -5.07 9.27 0.01
C ILE A 162 -4.34 7.92 0.13
N ARG A 163 -3.18 7.75 -0.51
CA ARG A 163 -2.36 6.53 -0.37
C ARG A 163 -1.96 6.30 1.08
N ALA A 164 -1.47 7.33 1.76
CA ALA A 164 -1.09 7.26 3.17
C ALA A 164 -2.28 6.88 4.07
N MET A 165 -3.47 7.42 3.81
CA MET A 165 -4.69 7.06 4.53
C MET A 165 -5.06 5.58 4.31
N VAL A 166 -4.94 5.07 3.07
CA VAL A 166 -5.18 3.66 2.76
C VAL A 166 -4.18 2.77 3.49
N ASP A 167 -2.90 3.15 3.56
CA ASP A 167 -1.86 2.41 4.28
C ASP A 167 -2.07 2.40 5.81
N ILE A 168 -2.51 3.52 6.37
CA ILE A 168 -2.92 3.61 7.78
C ILE A 168 -4.13 2.69 8.01
N ALA A 169 -5.14 2.73 7.15
CA ALA A 169 -6.32 1.88 7.26
C ALA A 169 -5.98 0.38 7.18
N ARG A 170 -5.02 -0.01 6.33
CA ARG A 170 -4.46 -1.38 6.30
C ARG A 170 -3.80 -1.74 7.63
N THR A 171 -2.95 -0.85 8.16
CA THR A 171 -2.22 -1.07 9.43
C THR A 171 -3.17 -1.17 10.62
N GLU A 172 -4.27 -0.43 10.58
CA GLU A 172 -5.35 -0.50 11.56
C GLU A 172 -6.23 -1.75 11.37
N GLY A 173 -6.06 -2.53 10.29
CA GLY A 173 -6.84 -3.74 10.02
C GLY A 173 -8.23 -3.49 9.44
N ILE A 174 -8.48 -2.27 8.91
CA ILE A 174 -9.73 -1.90 8.24
C ILE A 174 -9.83 -2.59 6.88
N PHE A 175 -8.73 -2.61 6.13
CA PHE A 175 -8.62 -3.27 4.83
C PHE A 175 -7.67 -4.46 4.89
N LYS A 176 -8.01 -5.51 4.15
CA LYS A 176 -7.07 -6.58 3.83
C LYS A 176 -6.00 -6.08 2.86
N GLN A 177 -4.91 -6.83 2.76
CA GLN A 177 -3.80 -6.50 1.87
C GLN A 177 -4.27 -6.44 0.40
N ASP A 178 -5.03 -7.42 -0.07
CA ASP A 178 -5.55 -7.45 -1.44
C ASP A 178 -6.50 -6.26 -1.75
N GLU A 179 -7.30 -5.84 -0.76
CA GLU A 179 -8.19 -4.68 -0.89
C GLU A 179 -7.38 -3.38 -0.99
N THR A 180 -6.28 -3.29 -0.25
CA THR A 180 -5.35 -2.15 -0.31
C THR A 180 -4.70 -2.05 -1.70
N TYR A 181 -4.26 -3.17 -2.27
CA TYR A 181 -3.69 -3.20 -3.62
C TYR A 181 -4.68 -2.75 -4.68
N ARG A 182 -5.93 -3.23 -4.62
CA ARG A 182 -7.00 -2.82 -5.55
C ARG A 182 -7.25 -1.32 -5.50
N ILE A 183 -7.34 -0.74 -4.30
CA ILE A 183 -7.56 0.70 -4.15
C ILE A 183 -6.38 1.49 -4.72
N LYS A 184 -5.14 1.05 -4.46
CA LYS A 184 -3.95 1.68 -5.02
C LYS A 184 -3.90 1.55 -6.56
N GLY A 185 -4.23 0.39 -7.12
CA GLY A 185 -4.31 0.18 -8.57
C GLY A 185 -5.26 1.15 -9.26
N VAL A 186 -6.47 1.32 -8.72
CA VAL A 186 -7.44 2.31 -9.22
C VAL A 186 -6.91 3.75 -9.11
N LEU A 187 -6.16 4.06 -8.06
CA LEU A 187 -5.53 5.38 -7.91
C LEU A 187 -4.41 5.57 -8.95
N GLU A 188 -3.60 4.57 -9.25
CA GLU A 188 -2.53 4.70 -10.27
C GLU A 188 -3.06 4.67 -11.70
N PHE A 189 -4.19 4.02 -11.96
CA PHE A 189 -4.70 3.76 -13.31
C PHE A 189 -4.70 4.99 -14.25
N ASN A 190 -5.09 6.16 -13.73
CA ASN A 190 -5.12 7.40 -14.54
C ASN A 190 -3.73 7.93 -14.94
N ASN A 191 -2.67 7.50 -14.27
CA ASN A 191 -1.30 7.93 -14.52
C ASN A 191 -0.54 6.96 -15.43
N LEU A 192 -1.09 5.77 -15.66
CA LEU A 192 -0.44 4.75 -16.49
C LEU A 192 -0.65 5.06 -17.97
N ASN A 193 0.39 4.77 -18.75
CA ASN A 193 0.36 4.77 -20.20
C ASN A 193 0.27 3.32 -20.73
N VAL A 194 0.00 3.17 -22.03
CA VAL A 194 -0.15 1.86 -22.66
C VAL A 194 1.09 1.00 -22.48
N LYS A 195 2.29 1.59 -22.51
CA LYS A 195 3.56 0.87 -22.26
C LYS A 195 3.57 0.17 -20.91
N ASP A 196 3.09 0.85 -19.86
CA ASP A 196 3.02 0.29 -18.49
C ASP A 196 2.03 -0.89 -18.38
N ALA A 197 1.05 -0.95 -19.28
CA ALA A 197 0.01 -1.98 -19.32
C ALA A 197 0.25 -3.04 -20.42
N LEU A 198 1.33 -2.93 -21.20
CA LEU A 198 1.58 -3.78 -22.36
C LEU A 198 2.11 -5.15 -21.92
N LYS A 199 1.26 -6.17 -22.03
CA LYS A 199 1.61 -7.55 -21.66
C LYS A 199 2.05 -8.41 -22.82
N THR A 200 1.53 -8.13 -24.02
CA THR A 200 1.84 -8.89 -25.23
C THR A 200 2.69 -8.02 -26.16
N PRO A 201 4.03 -8.05 -25.99
CA PRO A 201 4.93 -7.35 -26.89
C PRO A 201 4.92 -7.99 -28.27
N ARG A 202 5.43 -7.27 -29.27
CA ARG A 202 5.52 -7.69 -30.69
C ARG A 202 5.93 -9.15 -30.88
N VAL A 203 6.94 -9.61 -30.15
CA VAL A 203 7.53 -10.95 -30.26
C VAL A 203 6.58 -12.07 -29.83
N ASP A 204 5.60 -11.76 -28.98
CA ASP A 204 4.61 -12.70 -28.44
C ASP A 204 3.27 -12.60 -29.21
N ILE A 205 3.16 -11.74 -30.23
CA ILE A 205 1.93 -11.60 -31.02
C ILE A 205 1.77 -12.81 -31.95
N MET A 206 0.65 -13.51 -31.80
CA MET A 206 0.16 -14.48 -32.80
C MET A 206 -0.68 -13.77 -33.85
N ALA A 207 -0.08 -13.46 -35.00
CA ALA A 207 -0.70 -12.78 -36.13
C ALA A 207 -0.85 -13.70 -37.38
N LEU A 208 -1.71 -13.29 -38.31
CA LEU A 208 -2.01 -14.01 -39.55
C LEU A 208 -1.56 -13.18 -40.78
N PRO A 209 -0.86 -13.77 -41.75
CA PRO A 209 -0.66 -13.14 -43.06
C PRO A 209 -2.01 -12.86 -43.77
N CYS A 210 -2.15 -11.74 -44.47
CA CYS A 210 -3.39 -11.36 -45.16
C CYS A 210 -3.82 -12.35 -46.26
N ASP A 211 -2.86 -13.06 -46.85
CA ASP A 211 -3.06 -14.06 -47.92
C ASP A 211 -3.27 -15.49 -47.38
N SER A 212 -3.38 -15.66 -46.05
CA SER A 212 -3.60 -16.96 -45.43
C SER A 212 -4.87 -17.64 -45.94
N THR A 213 -4.76 -18.92 -46.24
CA THR A 213 -5.89 -19.77 -46.62
C THR A 213 -6.75 -20.14 -45.41
N PHE A 214 -8.00 -20.54 -45.66
CA PHE A 214 -8.89 -21.03 -44.59
C PHE A 214 -8.25 -22.18 -43.78
N GLU A 215 -7.56 -23.11 -44.44
CA GLU A 215 -6.94 -24.25 -43.75
C GLU A 215 -5.83 -23.82 -42.79
N GLU A 216 -4.98 -22.87 -43.19
CA GLU A 216 -3.90 -22.33 -42.36
C GLU A 216 -4.48 -21.61 -41.13
N VAL A 217 -5.44 -20.70 -41.34
CA VAL A 217 -6.07 -19.94 -40.24
C VAL A 217 -6.82 -20.88 -39.29
N ARG A 218 -7.53 -21.89 -39.83
CA ARG A 218 -8.20 -22.91 -39.03
C ARG A 218 -7.20 -23.67 -38.15
N ASN A 219 -6.08 -24.10 -38.71
CA ASN A 219 -5.08 -24.86 -37.94
C ASN A 219 -4.46 -23.99 -36.84
N ILE A 220 -4.08 -22.74 -37.15
CA ILE A 220 -3.56 -21.78 -36.17
C ILE A 220 -4.57 -21.54 -35.04
N ALA A 221 -5.85 -21.36 -35.37
CA ALA A 221 -6.89 -21.11 -34.39
C ALA A 221 -7.30 -22.35 -33.56
N ILE A 222 -7.02 -23.56 -34.05
CA ILE A 222 -7.17 -24.79 -33.27
C ILE A 222 -6.01 -24.94 -32.28
N ASP A 223 -4.79 -24.62 -32.71
CA ASP A 223 -3.57 -24.78 -31.92
C ASP A 223 -3.40 -23.66 -30.88
N ASN A 224 -4.00 -22.50 -31.08
CA ASN A 224 -3.86 -21.34 -30.21
C ASN A 224 -5.22 -20.92 -29.63
N PRO A 225 -5.34 -20.72 -28.30
CA PRO A 225 -6.61 -20.45 -27.63
C PRO A 225 -7.10 -18.99 -27.74
N PHE A 226 -6.73 -18.24 -28.79
CA PHE A 226 -7.08 -16.82 -28.88
C PHE A 226 -8.41 -16.56 -29.60
N THR A 227 -9.10 -15.52 -29.15
CA THR A 227 -10.36 -15.11 -29.78
C THR A 227 -10.14 -14.18 -30.98
N ARG A 228 -9.02 -13.44 -30.99
CA ARG A 228 -8.70 -12.41 -31.99
C ARG A 228 -7.25 -12.52 -32.43
N TYR A 229 -7.02 -12.40 -33.73
CA TYR A 229 -5.71 -12.50 -34.35
C TYR A 229 -5.47 -11.27 -35.22
N PRO A 230 -4.41 -10.48 -34.98
CA PRO A 230 -4.00 -9.43 -35.90
C PRO A 230 -3.71 -10.00 -37.30
N ILE A 231 -4.02 -9.23 -38.33
CA ILE A 231 -3.75 -9.57 -39.72
C ILE A 231 -2.71 -8.59 -40.24
N TYR A 232 -1.63 -9.10 -40.81
CA TYR A 232 -0.54 -8.26 -41.32
C TYR A 232 -0.35 -8.46 -42.82
N GLU A 233 0.17 -7.42 -43.48
CA GLU A 233 0.54 -7.43 -44.89
C GLU A 233 2.04 -7.20 -45.02
N GLU A 234 2.73 -8.09 -45.74
CA GLU A 234 4.20 -8.16 -45.89
C GLU A 234 4.96 -8.45 -44.58
N GLU A 235 4.83 -7.58 -43.57
CA GLU A 235 5.56 -7.65 -42.30
C GLU A 235 4.64 -7.40 -41.10
N ILE A 236 5.02 -7.93 -39.93
CA ILE A 236 4.24 -7.80 -38.69
C ILE A 236 4.07 -6.34 -38.20
N ASP A 237 4.91 -5.43 -38.69
CA ASP A 237 4.79 -4.00 -38.38
C ASP A 237 3.62 -3.34 -39.12
N ASN A 238 3.09 -3.97 -40.17
CA ASN A 238 1.98 -3.49 -40.98
C ASN A 238 0.70 -4.30 -40.69
N ILE A 239 0.10 -4.06 -39.52
CA ILE A 239 -1.19 -4.67 -39.15
C ILE A 239 -2.34 -3.96 -39.86
N VAL A 240 -3.02 -4.68 -40.76
CA VAL A 240 -4.12 -4.18 -41.61
C VAL A 240 -5.51 -4.58 -41.11
N GLY A 241 -5.61 -5.54 -40.20
CA GLY A 241 -6.90 -6.04 -39.73
C GLY A 241 -6.85 -6.89 -38.47
N VAL A 242 -8.02 -7.34 -38.03
CA VAL A 242 -8.17 -8.31 -36.94
C VAL A 242 -9.20 -9.37 -37.33
N PHE A 243 -8.78 -10.63 -37.32
CA PHE A 243 -9.64 -11.78 -37.49
C PHE A 243 -10.22 -12.21 -36.15
N HIS A 244 -11.50 -12.60 -36.12
CA HIS A 244 -12.13 -13.16 -34.92
C HIS A 244 -12.47 -14.63 -35.16
N SER A 245 -11.95 -15.52 -34.31
CA SER A 245 -12.06 -16.98 -34.49
C SER A 245 -13.50 -17.49 -34.59
N LYS A 246 -14.48 -16.79 -34.03
CA LYS A 246 -15.91 -17.12 -34.16
C LYS A 246 -16.39 -17.16 -35.63
N TYR A 247 -15.73 -16.44 -36.54
CA TYR A 247 -16.08 -16.42 -37.96
C TYR A 247 -15.54 -17.63 -38.74
N LEU A 248 -14.74 -18.49 -38.11
CA LEU A 248 -14.30 -19.76 -38.72
C LEU A 248 -15.48 -20.62 -39.17
N LEU A 249 -16.58 -20.65 -38.39
CA LEU A 249 -17.77 -21.44 -38.73
C LEU A 249 -18.47 -20.90 -39.99
N SER A 250 -18.57 -19.58 -40.14
CA SER A 250 -19.13 -18.97 -41.35
C SER A 250 -18.19 -19.13 -42.54
N TRP A 251 -16.88 -18.99 -42.34
CA TRP A 251 -15.90 -19.11 -43.41
C TRP A 251 -15.76 -20.56 -43.91
N ALA A 252 -15.97 -21.55 -43.05
CA ALA A 252 -16.00 -22.96 -43.44
C ALA A 252 -17.07 -23.29 -44.51
N MET A 253 -18.10 -22.45 -44.65
CA MET A 253 -19.14 -22.61 -45.68
C MET A 253 -18.74 -22.04 -47.04
N GLU A 254 -17.73 -21.18 -47.09
CA GLU A 254 -17.23 -20.48 -48.27
C GLU A 254 -15.69 -20.41 -48.24
N PRO A 255 -14.98 -21.57 -48.16
CA PRO A 255 -13.53 -21.61 -47.91
C PRO A 255 -12.69 -20.99 -49.03
N GLU A 256 -13.28 -20.78 -50.21
CA GLU A 256 -12.66 -20.10 -51.35
C GLU A 256 -12.55 -18.57 -51.19
N LYS A 257 -13.27 -17.97 -50.22
CA LYS A 257 -13.17 -16.54 -49.94
C LYS A 257 -11.91 -16.21 -49.13
N SER A 258 -11.44 -14.97 -49.28
CA SER A 258 -10.27 -14.46 -48.57
C SER A 258 -10.53 -14.25 -47.07
N LEU A 259 -9.45 -14.25 -46.28
CA LEU A 259 -9.44 -13.91 -44.86
C LEU A 259 -10.09 -12.56 -44.58
N GLU A 260 -9.81 -11.57 -45.42
CA GLU A 260 -10.35 -10.21 -45.32
C GLU A 260 -11.89 -10.19 -45.31
N SER A 261 -12.54 -11.11 -46.03
CA SER A 261 -14.00 -11.20 -46.11
C SER A 261 -14.67 -11.53 -44.77
N PHE A 262 -13.89 -12.07 -43.81
CA PHE A 262 -14.36 -12.49 -42.49
C PHE A 262 -13.66 -11.73 -41.35
N SER A 263 -13.02 -10.60 -41.67
CA SER A 263 -12.16 -9.86 -40.75
C SER A 263 -12.57 -8.39 -40.63
N ASP A 264 -12.22 -7.76 -39.52
CA ASP A 264 -12.33 -6.30 -39.37
C ASP A 264 -11.04 -5.66 -39.89
N MET A 265 -11.09 -5.10 -41.10
CA MET A 265 -9.94 -4.45 -41.77
C MET A 265 -9.72 -3.00 -41.31
N ASN A 266 -10.27 -2.62 -40.16
CA ASN A 266 -10.05 -1.32 -39.55
C ASN A 266 -9.61 -1.54 -38.09
N PRO A 267 -8.37 -1.97 -37.81
CA PRO A 267 -7.90 -2.20 -36.44
C PRO A 267 -7.92 -0.89 -35.62
N LEU A 268 -8.09 -0.99 -34.31
CA LEU A 268 -7.88 0.17 -33.44
C LEU A 268 -6.38 0.35 -33.22
N ILE A 269 -5.84 1.48 -33.64
CA ILE A 269 -4.43 1.81 -33.48
C ILE A 269 -4.28 2.85 -32.36
N VAL A 270 -3.34 2.61 -31.46
CA VAL A 270 -2.94 3.50 -30.37
C VAL A 270 -1.41 3.54 -30.28
N PHE A 271 -0.86 4.53 -29.57
CA PHE A 271 0.57 4.64 -29.31
C PHE A 271 0.89 4.26 -27.87
N GLU A 272 2.12 3.78 -27.63
CA GLU A 272 2.58 3.35 -26.30
C GLU A 272 2.49 4.44 -25.22
N PHE A 273 2.61 5.72 -25.59
CA PHE A 273 2.53 6.86 -24.67
C PHE A 273 1.10 7.34 -24.37
N HIS A 274 0.08 6.79 -25.02
CA HIS A 274 -1.30 7.14 -24.71
C HIS A 274 -1.69 6.69 -23.31
N SER A 275 -2.57 7.45 -22.65
CA SER A 275 -3.13 7.05 -21.34
C SER A 275 -3.96 5.77 -21.49
N VAL A 276 -3.76 4.82 -20.57
CA VAL A 276 -4.53 3.56 -20.52
C VAL A 276 -6.02 3.84 -20.39
N ASP A 277 -6.42 4.79 -19.55
CA ASP A 277 -7.81 5.18 -19.34
C ASP A 277 -8.45 5.76 -20.62
N TRP A 278 -7.69 6.53 -21.41
CA TRP A 278 -8.18 7.01 -22.70
C TRP A 278 -8.35 5.87 -23.71
N VAL A 279 -7.37 4.96 -23.79
CA VAL A 279 -7.44 3.79 -24.67
C VAL A 279 -8.62 2.90 -24.31
N PHE A 280 -8.82 2.63 -23.02
CA PHE A 280 -9.95 1.85 -22.53
C PHE A 280 -11.30 2.45 -22.94
N ARG A 281 -11.47 3.76 -22.75
CA ARG A 281 -12.71 4.46 -23.17
C ARG A 281 -12.91 4.41 -24.68
N LYS A 282 -11.84 4.55 -25.46
CA LYS A 282 -11.88 4.44 -26.92
C LYS A 282 -12.26 3.03 -27.39
N MET A 283 -11.68 2.00 -26.78
CA MET A 283 -12.00 0.60 -27.04
C MET A 283 -13.48 0.29 -26.78
N ILE A 284 -14.03 0.78 -25.65
CA ILE A 284 -15.47 0.66 -25.34
C ILE A 284 -16.34 1.38 -26.36
N GLN A 285 -15.98 2.63 -26.71
CA GLN A 285 -16.73 3.45 -27.66
C GLN A 285 -16.78 2.82 -29.06
N ASP A 286 -15.63 2.34 -29.52
CA ASP A 286 -15.46 1.73 -30.84
C ASP A 286 -15.89 0.26 -30.86
N LYS A 287 -16.26 -0.30 -29.70
CA LYS A 287 -16.64 -1.71 -29.49
C LYS A 287 -15.54 -2.69 -29.94
N LYS A 288 -14.28 -2.31 -29.72
CA LYS A 288 -13.10 -3.11 -30.05
C LYS A 288 -12.46 -3.60 -28.75
N HIS A 289 -12.15 -4.88 -28.66
CA HIS A 289 -11.58 -5.50 -27.46
C HIS A 289 -10.06 -5.68 -27.52
N MET A 290 -9.46 -5.28 -28.63
CA MET A 290 -8.02 -5.34 -28.90
C MET A 290 -7.63 -4.05 -29.64
N ALA A 291 -6.48 -3.50 -29.28
CA ALA A 291 -5.84 -2.42 -30.01
C ALA A 291 -4.40 -2.81 -30.36
N ILE A 292 -3.94 -2.38 -31.52
CA ILE A 292 -2.56 -2.50 -31.96
C ILE A 292 -1.80 -1.29 -31.40
N VAL A 293 -0.70 -1.56 -30.73
CA VAL A 293 0.12 -0.55 -30.07
C VAL A 293 1.33 -0.27 -30.95
N LEU A 294 1.48 0.99 -31.34
CA LEU A 294 2.63 1.45 -32.10
C LEU A 294 3.64 2.19 -31.20
N ASP A 295 4.90 2.09 -31.59
CA ASP A 295 5.97 2.94 -31.06
C ASP A 295 5.93 4.34 -31.71
N GLU A 296 6.88 5.19 -31.31
CA GLU A 296 7.03 6.56 -31.78
C GLU A 296 7.48 6.66 -33.25
N TYR A 297 8.01 5.57 -33.81
CA TYR A 297 8.52 5.46 -35.17
C TYR A 297 7.50 4.82 -36.13
N GLY A 298 6.37 4.35 -35.61
CA GLY A 298 5.29 3.70 -36.36
C GLY A 298 5.46 2.18 -36.49
N GLY A 299 6.42 1.57 -35.82
CA GLY A 299 6.55 0.12 -35.70
C GLY A 299 5.53 -0.47 -34.72
N THR A 300 5.21 -1.75 -34.85
CA THR A 300 4.30 -2.42 -33.92
C THR A 300 5.06 -2.80 -32.65
N GLU A 301 4.70 -2.18 -31.54
CA GLU A 301 5.28 -2.46 -30.22
C GLU A 301 4.61 -3.68 -29.57
N GLY A 302 3.31 -3.87 -29.80
CA GLY A 302 2.54 -4.94 -29.17
C GLY A 302 1.04 -4.87 -29.45
N ILE A 303 0.27 -5.63 -28.67
CA ILE A 303 -1.19 -5.51 -28.59
C ILE A 303 -1.63 -5.28 -27.15
N ILE A 304 -2.75 -4.57 -26.99
CA ILE A 304 -3.40 -4.38 -25.69
C ILE A 304 -4.87 -4.76 -25.78
N THR A 305 -5.35 -5.50 -24.78
CA THR A 305 -6.73 -5.98 -24.71
C THR A 305 -7.50 -5.32 -23.56
N HIS A 306 -8.84 -5.49 -23.54
CA HIS A 306 -9.63 -5.09 -22.38
C HIS A 306 -9.21 -5.83 -21.11
N GLU A 307 -8.79 -7.08 -21.22
CA GLU A 307 -8.38 -7.91 -20.09
C GLU A 307 -7.12 -7.34 -19.44
N ASP A 308 -6.10 -6.99 -20.24
CA ASP A 308 -4.86 -6.37 -19.74
C ASP A 308 -5.16 -5.08 -18.96
N ILE A 309 -6.05 -4.24 -19.50
CA ILE A 309 -6.41 -2.97 -18.89
C ILE A 309 -7.18 -3.17 -17.58
N ILE A 310 -8.12 -4.12 -17.55
CA ILE A 310 -8.91 -4.42 -16.35
C ILE A 310 -8.02 -5.01 -15.26
N GLU A 311 -7.08 -5.87 -15.65
CA GLU A 311 -6.09 -6.41 -14.74
C GLU A 311 -5.24 -5.30 -14.11
N VAL A 312 -4.75 -4.34 -14.88
CA VAL A 312 -3.98 -3.20 -14.35
C VAL A 312 -4.82 -2.38 -13.37
N LEU A 313 -6.12 -2.18 -13.66
CA LEU A 313 -7.04 -1.45 -12.79
C LEU A 313 -7.32 -2.20 -11.47
N ILE A 314 -7.49 -3.52 -11.52
CA ILE A 314 -7.82 -4.34 -10.34
C ILE A 314 -6.55 -4.78 -9.59
N GLY A 315 -5.39 -4.79 -10.25
CA GLY A 315 -4.14 -5.33 -9.72
C GLY A 315 -4.17 -6.84 -9.53
N LEU A 316 -4.89 -7.58 -10.39
CA LEU A 316 -5.01 -9.04 -10.34
C LEU A 316 -4.93 -9.63 -11.74
N GLU A 317 -4.19 -10.72 -11.88
CA GLU A 317 -4.21 -11.53 -13.11
C GLU A 317 -5.59 -12.16 -13.28
N ILE A 318 -6.17 -11.98 -14.48
CA ILE A 318 -7.42 -12.62 -14.86
C ILE A 318 -7.04 -13.87 -15.63
N GLU A 319 -7.16 -15.04 -15.00
CA GLU A 319 -7.00 -16.34 -15.67
C GLU A 319 -8.24 -16.61 -16.53
N ASP A 320 -8.05 -16.85 -17.83
CA ASP A 320 -9.14 -17.26 -18.72
C ASP A 320 -9.41 -18.77 -18.59
N GLU A 321 -10.63 -19.21 -18.85
CA GLU A 321 -11.03 -20.63 -18.85
C GLU A 321 -10.24 -21.46 -19.89
N THR A 322 -9.69 -20.79 -20.91
CA THR A 322 -8.83 -21.38 -21.95
C THR A 322 -7.34 -21.35 -21.62
N ASP A 323 -6.92 -20.69 -20.53
CA ASP A 323 -5.55 -20.70 -20.02
C ASP A 323 -5.24 -22.04 -19.37
N LYS A 324 -5.21 -23.11 -20.17
CA LYS A 324 -4.70 -24.41 -19.74
C LYS A 324 -3.18 -24.33 -19.61
N GLY A 325 -2.73 -23.88 -18.44
CA GLY A 325 -1.34 -24.01 -18.04
C GLY A 325 -0.45 -22.82 -18.40
N ASN A 326 -0.93 -21.59 -18.22
CA ASN A 326 0.02 -20.52 -17.92
C ASN A 326 0.73 -20.91 -16.60
N GLU A 327 2.04 -21.08 -16.67
CA GLU A 327 2.89 -21.37 -15.52
C GLU A 327 2.67 -20.23 -14.52
N SER A 328 2.01 -20.51 -13.40
CA SER A 328 1.81 -19.51 -12.35
C SER A 328 3.13 -18.81 -12.09
N LEU A 329 3.13 -17.46 -12.13
CA LEU A 329 4.34 -16.68 -11.84
C LEU A 329 4.92 -17.04 -10.47
N VAL A 330 4.11 -17.65 -9.59
CA VAL A 330 4.50 -18.15 -8.29
C VAL A 330 3.95 -19.57 -8.08
N GLU A 331 4.80 -20.58 -8.22
CA GLU A 331 4.41 -21.98 -8.06
C GLU A 331 4.33 -22.42 -6.59
N LYS A 332 5.20 -21.87 -5.74
CA LYS A 332 5.30 -22.25 -4.33
C LYS A 332 5.81 -21.08 -3.51
N VAL A 333 5.16 -20.77 -2.39
CA VAL A 333 5.65 -19.81 -1.40
C VAL A 333 5.58 -20.41 -0.02
N THR A 334 6.64 -20.19 0.75
CA THR A 334 6.75 -20.44 2.19
C THR A 334 7.46 -19.24 2.82
N ASP A 335 7.56 -19.17 4.15
CA ASP A 335 8.23 -18.06 4.83
C ASP A 335 9.71 -17.89 4.43
N SER A 336 10.37 -18.99 4.01
CA SER A 336 11.80 -19.07 3.74
C SER A 336 12.18 -19.45 2.31
N GLU A 337 11.23 -19.89 1.49
CA GLU A 337 11.46 -20.36 0.11
C GLU A 337 10.31 -19.95 -0.82
N ILE A 338 10.64 -19.46 -2.02
CA ILE A 338 9.71 -19.23 -3.13
C ILE A 338 10.24 -19.89 -4.41
N ILE A 339 9.35 -20.46 -5.20
CA ILE A 339 9.61 -20.91 -6.58
C ILE A 339 8.70 -20.09 -7.49
N CYS A 340 9.30 -19.40 -8.45
CA CYS A 340 8.61 -18.43 -9.29
C CYS A 340 9.16 -18.43 -10.71
N HIS A 341 8.38 -17.86 -11.63
CA HIS A 341 8.76 -17.71 -13.02
C HIS A 341 9.74 -16.52 -13.18
N GLY A 342 10.73 -16.62 -14.06
CA GLY A 342 11.73 -15.56 -14.26
C GLY A 342 11.16 -14.24 -14.80
N LYS A 343 9.98 -14.28 -15.43
CA LYS A 343 9.23 -13.07 -15.84
C LYS A 343 8.48 -12.37 -14.68
N ILE A 344 8.56 -12.86 -13.44
CA ILE A 344 7.89 -12.18 -12.31
C ILE A 344 8.47 -10.76 -12.13
N PRO A 345 7.62 -9.72 -12.05
CA PRO A 345 8.08 -8.37 -11.76
C PRO A 345 8.75 -8.29 -10.38
N LEU A 346 9.88 -7.58 -10.26
CA LEU A 346 10.65 -7.52 -9.00
C LEU A 346 9.84 -6.90 -7.86
N HIS A 347 9.04 -5.86 -8.12
CA HIS A 347 8.17 -5.25 -7.11
C HIS A 347 7.15 -6.24 -6.52
N ARG A 348 6.61 -7.13 -7.37
CA ARG A 348 5.66 -8.18 -6.96
C ARG A 348 6.38 -9.26 -6.16
N LEU A 349 7.58 -9.67 -6.57
CA LEU A 349 8.40 -10.62 -5.84
C LEU A 349 8.78 -10.11 -4.44
N ASN A 350 9.25 -8.86 -4.34
CA ASN A 350 9.58 -8.19 -3.08
C ASN A 350 8.39 -8.13 -2.12
N THR A 351 7.22 -7.84 -2.67
CA THR A 351 5.96 -7.83 -1.94
C THR A 351 5.58 -9.20 -1.39
N ILE A 352 5.56 -10.23 -2.23
CA ILE A 352 5.05 -11.57 -1.89
C ILE A 352 6.00 -12.29 -0.95
N PHE A 353 7.31 -12.16 -1.17
CA PHE A 353 8.31 -12.92 -0.43
C PHE A 353 8.97 -12.10 0.71
N HIS A 354 8.59 -10.84 0.87
CA HIS A 354 9.15 -9.90 1.84
C HIS A 354 10.67 -9.78 1.68
N THR A 355 11.08 -9.29 0.52
CA THR A 355 12.49 -9.08 0.15
C THR A 355 12.74 -7.65 -0.30
N ASP A 356 14.00 -7.25 -0.29
CA ASP A 356 14.47 -5.92 -0.72
C ASP A 356 15.41 -6.05 -1.93
N ILE A 357 14.98 -6.79 -2.97
CA ILE A 357 15.75 -6.91 -4.22
C ILE A 357 15.70 -5.54 -4.93
N PRO A 358 16.84 -4.98 -5.39
CA PRO A 358 16.85 -3.73 -6.14
C PRO A 358 15.98 -3.80 -7.40
N GLU A 359 15.04 -2.86 -7.54
CA GLU A 359 14.10 -2.75 -8.67
C GLU A 359 14.66 -1.90 -9.82
N GLU A 360 15.96 -2.04 -10.12
CA GLU A 360 16.59 -1.38 -11.28
C GLU A 360 16.21 -2.05 -12.60
N GLU A 361 15.82 -3.33 -12.55
CA GLU A 361 15.33 -4.11 -13.68
C GLU A 361 13.85 -4.43 -13.46
N ASP A 362 13.08 -4.60 -14.53
CA ASP A 362 11.63 -4.80 -14.40
C ASP A 362 11.28 -6.18 -13.82
N VAL A 363 12.04 -7.23 -14.18
CA VAL A 363 11.74 -8.64 -13.89
C VAL A 363 12.93 -9.41 -13.33
N LEU A 364 12.64 -10.52 -12.64
CA LEU A 364 13.65 -11.37 -11.99
C LEU A 364 14.72 -11.89 -12.95
N SER A 365 14.37 -12.23 -14.18
CA SER A 365 15.35 -12.69 -15.18
C SER A 365 16.38 -11.62 -15.53
N GLY A 366 15.96 -10.36 -15.67
CA GLY A 366 16.86 -9.22 -15.90
C GLY A 366 17.82 -9.01 -14.73
N PHE A 367 17.29 -9.04 -13.51
CA PHE A 367 18.10 -8.98 -12.29
C PHE A 367 19.16 -10.10 -12.22
N LEU A 368 18.77 -11.35 -12.51
CA LEU A 368 19.69 -12.49 -12.48
C LEU A 368 20.75 -12.38 -13.57
N LEU A 369 20.40 -12.00 -14.79
CA LEU A 369 21.37 -11.83 -15.88
C LEU A 369 22.43 -10.77 -15.54
N LYS A 370 22.00 -9.67 -14.91
CA LYS A 370 22.91 -8.63 -14.43
C LYS A 370 23.82 -9.14 -13.31
N ALA A 371 23.28 -9.96 -12.40
CA ALA A 371 24.03 -10.53 -11.29
C ALA A 371 25.04 -11.61 -11.73
N PHE A 372 24.68 -12.44 -12.71
CA PHE A 372 25.58 -13.46 -13.27
C PHE A 372 26.61 -12.88 -14.26
N HIS A 373 26.32 -11.75 -14.91
CA HIS A 373 27.11 -11.17 -16.03
C HIS A 373 27.19 -12.04 -17.31
N TYR A 374 26.45 -13.15 -17.35
CA TYR A 374 26.27 -14.04 -18.49
C TYR A 374 24.90 -14.72 -18.38
N PHE A 375 24.52 -15.49 -19.40
CA PHE A 375 23.28 -16.25 -19.39
C PHE A 375 23.46 -17.57 -18.61
N PRO A 376 22.83 -17.75 -17.44
CA PRO A 376 23.07 -18.93 -16.59
C PRO A 376 22.41 -20.20 -17.14
N GLU A 377 23.00 -21.35 -16.87
CA GLU A 377 22.41 -22.67 -17.14
C GLU A 377 21.51 -23.16 -15.99
N ALA A 378 20.66 -24.15 -16.29
CA ALA A 378 19.84 -24.79 -15.26
C ALA A 378 20.72 -25.48 -14.20
N GLY A 379 20.48 -25.16 -12.94
CA GLY A 379 21.23 -25.65 -11.80
C GLY A 379 22.23 -24.65 -11.22
N GLU A 380 22.52 -23.55 -11.92
CA GLU A 380 23.41 -22.50 -11.42
C GLU A 380 22.80 -21.70 -10.28
N GLU A 381 23.66 -21.25 -9.37
CA GLU A 381 23.28 -20.63 -8.10
C GLU A 381 24.04 -19.32 -7.89
N ILE A 382 23.36 -18.31 -7.38
CA ILE A 382 23.96 -17.04 -6.99
C ILE A 382 23.42 -16.61 -5.62
N SER A 383 24.28 -15.99 -4.82
CA SER A 383 23.92 -15.50 -3.49
C SER A 383 24.14 -14.00 -3.41
N THR A 384 23.16 -13.33 -2.82
CA THR A 384 23.24 -11.94 -2.36
C THR A 384 23.31 -11.93 -0.83
N ASP A 385 23.38 -10.74 -0.22
CA ASP A 385 23.56 -10.61 1.24
C ASP A 385 22.45 -11.29 2.06
N HIS A 386 21.22 -11.37 1.55
CA HIS A 386 20.07 -11.93 2.28
C HIS A 386 19.33 -13.05 1.54
N LEU A 387 19.62 -13.27 0.26
CA LEU A 387 18.90 -14.23 -0.58
C LEU A 387 19.84 -15.12 -1.38
N TRP A 388 19.48 -16.38 -1.50
CA TRP A 388 20.10 -17.35 -2.40
C TRP A 388 19.12 -17.64 -3.54
N PHE A 389 19.62 -17.63 -4.76
CA PHE A 389 18.87 -17.87 -5.99
C PHE A 389 19.44 -19.10 -6.69
N LYS A 390 18.56 -19.95 -7.21
CA LYS A 390 18.93 -21.09 -8.04
C LYS A 390 18.05 -21.13 -9.28
N VAL A 391 18.69 -21.18 -10.45
CA VAL A 391 18.01 -21.35 -11.73
C VAL A 391 17.59 -22.81 -11.83
N LEU A 392 16.29 -23.08 -11.89
CA LEU A 392 15.76 -24.44 -11.99
C LEU A 392 15.59 -24.89 -13.45
N SER A 393 15.17 -23.99 -14.33
CA SER A 393 15.03 -24.26 -15.75
C SER A 393 15.26 -23.03 -16.61
N VAL A 394 15.77 -23.27 -17.81
CA VAL A 394 15.98 -22.31 -18.88
C VAL A 394 15.38 -22.91 -20.15
N GLU A 395 14.62 -22.12 -20.89
CA GLU A 395 14.01 -22.51 -22.17
C GLU A 395 14.13 -21.34 -23.15
N ASP A 396 14.53 -21.59 -24.39
CA ASP A 396 14.68 -20.58 -25.44
C ASP A 396 15.42 -19.29 -25.01
N ARG A 397 16.53 -19.46 -24.29
CA ARG A 397 17.32 -18.35 -23.71
C ARG A 397 16.48 -17.42 -22.82
N THR A 398 15.50 -17.99 -22.12
CA THR A 398 14.73 -17.32 -21.08
C THR A 398 14.85 -18.10 -19.78
N ILE A 399 15.15 -17.41 -18.69
CA ILE A 399 15.13 -18.02 -17.36
C ILE A 399 13.66 -18.28 -17.01
N LYS A 400 13.27 -19.56 -16.99
CA LYS A 400 11.88 -19.98 -16.78
C LYS A 400 11.55 -20.08 -15.31
N ARG A 401 12.26 -20.93 -14.56
CA ARG A 401 11.95 -21.19 -13.15
C ARG A 401 13.13 -20.84 -12.26
N VAL A 402 12.87 -20.13 -11.16
CA VAL A 402 13.87 -19.73 -10.17
C VAL A 402 13.39 -20.11 -8.78
N GLN A 403 14.27 -20.75 -8.02
CA GLN A 403 14.10 -20.99 -6.59
C GLN A 403 14.86 -19.92 -5.81
N ILE A 404 14.18 -19.27 -4.86
CA ILE A 404 14.77 -18.25 -3.99
C ILE A 404 14.59 -18.67 -2.54
N ARG A 405 15.66 -18.56 -1.74
CA ARG A 405 15.66 -18.88 -0.32
C ARG A 405 16.25 -17.74 0.51
N LYS A 406 15.64 -17.45 1.66
CA LYS A 406 16.21 -16.53 2.65
C LYS A 406 17.40 -17.18 3.34
N ARG A 407 18.54 -16.48 3.43
CA ARG A 407 19.70 -16.97 4.19
C ARG A 407 19.45 -16.76 5.68
N GLU A 408 19.54 -17.83 6.47
CA GLU A 408 19.72 -17.69 7.92
C GLU A 408 21.10 -17.07 8.19
N ILE A 409 21.12 -15.98 8.97
CA ILE A 409 22.36 -15.40 9.49
C ILE A 409 22.97 -16.43 10.44
N ARG A 410 24.02 -17.13 10.02
CA ARG A 410 24.91 -17.82 10.96
C ARG A 410 25.53 -16.75 11.84
N LYS A 411 25.04 -16.61 13.09
CA LYS A 411 25.77 -15.88 14.13
C LYS A 411 27.18 -16.49 14.19
N HIS A 412 28.18 -15.69 13.88
CA HIS A 412 29.57 -16.05 14.16
C HIS A 412 29.66 -16.31 15.66
N THR A 413 29.84 -17.58 16.04
CA THR A 413 30.35 -17.93 17.35
C THR A 413 31.79 -17.42 17.39
N GLU A 414 32.05 -16.40 18.22
CA GLU A 414 33.41 -15.98 18.54
C GLU A 414 34.22 -17.20 19.01
N PRO A 415 35.48 -17.38 18.58
CA PRO A 415 36.33 -18.40 19.15
C PRO A 415 36.59 -18.05 20.61
N SER A 416 36.19 -18.96 21.50
CA SER A 416 36.57 -18.96 22.89
C SER A 416 38.09 -18.87 23.00
N HIS A 417 38.57 -17.77 23.59
CA HIS A 417 39.92 -17.69 24.12
C HIS A 417 40.10 -18.75 25.22
N GLU A 418 40.95 -19.73 24.97
CA GLU A 418 41.76 -20.42 25.98
C GLU A 418 43.22 -20.36 25.57
#